data_AF-A0A970MUB3-F1
#
_entry.id   AF-A0A970MUB3-F1
#
_cell.length_a   1.000
_cell.length_b   1.000
_cell.length_c   1.000
_cell.angle_alpha   90.00
_cell.angle_beta   90.00
_cell.angle_gamma   90.00
#
_symmetry.space_group_name_H-M   'P 1'
#
loop_
_entity.id
_entity.type
_entity.pdbx_description
1 polymer ?
#
loop_
_entity_poly.entity_id
_entity_poly.type
_entity_poly.pdbx_seq_one_letter_code
_entity_poly.pdbx_strand_id
1 'polypeptide(L)'
;MNRQSGDISASVRQKLLNISRAKHQEHQLTLTQYAIERLLFRLSVSQHKEQFVLKGAVLFSIWSEQRRRPTQDVDMLGWGDASISRLDQEFRVVCGLDVEDDGLSFLADT
;
A
#
# COMPACT_ATOMS: atom_id res chain seq x y z
N MET A 1 23.60 22.55 -10.54
CA MET A 1 23.85 21.66 -9.39
C MET A 1 22.99 20.41 -9.57
N ASN A 2 23.56 19.36 -10.16
CA ASN A 2 22.87 18.09 -10.40
C ASN A 2 22.89 17.31 -9.07
N ARG A 3 21.77 17.28 -8.34
CA ARG A 3 21.62 16.28 -7.27
C ARG A 3 21.66 14.93 -7.96
N GLN A 4 22.61 14.09 -7.59
CA GLN A 4 22.59 12.68 -7.96
C GLN A 4 21.21 12.14 -7.58
N SER A 5 20.45 11.71 -8.59
CA SER A 5 19.20 10.98 -8.44
C SER A 5 19.55 9.64 -7.80
N GLY A 6 19.72 9.66 -6.48
CA GLY A 6 19.96 8.46 -5.69
C GLY A 6 18.79 7.51 -5.88
N ASP A 7 19.08 6.22 -5.95
CA ASP A 7 18.08 5.15 -6.02
C ASP A 7 17.05 5.31 -4.89
N ILE A 8 15.86 5.83 -5.23
CA ILE A 8 14.79 6.13 -4.28
C ILE A 8 14.31 4.84 -3.63
N SER A 9 14.19 3.75 -4.40
CA SER A 9 13.84 2.42 -3.90
C SER A 9 14.82 1.94 -2.83
N ALA A 10 16.13 2.07 -3.06
CA ALA A 10 17.13 1.73 -2.05
C ALA A 10 17.03 2.63 -0.81
N SER A 11 16.79 3.93 -0.98
CA SER A 11 16.62 4.88 0.12
C SER A 11 15.40 4.55 0.97
N VAL A 12 14.25 4.31 0.34
CA VAL A 12 12.99 3.95 1.01
C VAL A 12 13.15 2.62 1.73
N ARG A 13 13.72 1.59 1.08
CA ARG A 13 14.00 0.29 1.70
C ARG A 13 14.88 0.42 2.94
N GLN A 14 15.92 1.24 2.89
CA GLN A 14 16.79 1.48 4.04
C GLN A 14 16.07 2.20 5.19
N LYS A 15 15.21 3.18 4.87
CA LYS A 15 14.36 3.85 5.88
C LYS A 15 13.40 2.86 6.54
N LEU A 16 12.76 1.99 5.76
CA LEU A 16 11.87 0.95 6.28
C LEU A 16 12.62 -0.07 7.16
N LEU A 17 13.88 -0.40 6.83
CA LEU A 17 14.75 -1.23 7.67
C LEU A 17 15.07 -0.54 9.01
N ASN A 18 15.33 0.75 8.99
CA ASN A 18 15.57 1.51 10.22
C ASN A 18 14.31 1.57 11.09
N ILE A 19 13.13 1.79 10.48
CA ILE A 19 11.84 1.78 11.17
C ILE A 19 11.57 0.41 11.80
N SER A 20 11.83 -0.69 11.08
CA SER A 20 11.58 -2.03 11.60
C SER A 20 12.47 -2.33 12.82
N ARG A 21 13.74 -1.93 12.78
CA ARG A 21 14.69 -2.04 13.90
C ARG A 21 14.22 -1.22 15.11
N ALA A 22 13.85 0.04 14.91
CA ALA A 22 13.38 0.92 15.99
C ALA A 22 12.09 0.41 16.64
N LYS A 23 11.20 -0.23 15.88
CA LYS A 23 9.94 -0.80 16.37
C LYS A 23 10.09 -2.22 16.94
N HIS A 24 11.31 -2.80 16.89
CA HIS A 24 11.58 -4.21 17.20
C HIS A 24 10.62 -5.19 16.49
N GLN A 25 10.35 -4.92 15.21
CA GLN A 25 9.47 -5.74 14.37
C GLN A 25 10.24 -6.35 13.20
N GLU A 26 9.71 -7.44 12.66
CA GLU A 26 10.29 -8.03 11.46
C GLU A 26 10.26 -7.06 10.28
N HIS A 27 11.35 -7.04 9.51
CA HIS A 27 11.50 -6.12 8.38
C HIS A 27 10.43 -6.36 7.32
N GLN A 28 10.12 -7.63 7.03
CA GLN A 28 9.11 -8.00 6.03
C GLN A 28 7.72 -7.43 6.38
N LEU A 29 7.33 -7.44 7.65
CA LEU A 29 6.06 -6.85 8.09
C LEU A 29 6.01 -5.33 7.82
N THR A 30 7.14 -4.64 7.97
CA THR A 30 7.24 -3.21 7.68
C THR A 30 7.13 -2.95 6.17
N LEU A 31 7.75 -3.80 5.35
CA LEU A 31 7.63 -3.72 3.89
C LEU A 31 6.20 -3.96 3.42
N THR A 32 5.55 -5.01 3.94
CA THR A 32 4.14 -5.32 3.63
C THR A 32 3.22 -4.19 4.06
N GLN A 33 3.38 -3.66 5.27
CA GLN A 33 2.58 -2.53 5.74
C GLN A 33 2.76 -1.30 4.83
N TYR A 34 4.00 -0.99 4.45
CA TYR A 34 4.28 0.11 3.53
C TYR A 34 3.62 -0.10 2.17
N ALA A 35 3.71 -1.30 1.60
CA ALA A 35 3.07 -1.62 0.32
C ALA A 35 1.54 -1.49 0.40
N ILE A 36 0.92 -1.96 1.48
CA ILE A 36 -0.52 -1.80 1.74
C ILE A 36 -0.90 -0.32 1.82
N GLU A 37 -0.17 0.48 2.60
CA GLU A 37 -0.44 1.91 2.75
C GLU A 37 -0.30 2.65 1.41
N ARG A 38 0.68 2.27 0.58
CA ARG A 38 0.89 2.86 -0.76
C ARG A 38 -0.12 2.38 -1.80
N LEU A 39 -0.68 1.18 -1.67
CA LEU A 39 -1.83 0.72 -2.47
C LEU A 39 -3.09 1.51 -2.09
N LEU A 40 -3.36 1.66 -0.79
CA LEU A 40 -4.51 2.41 -0.28
C LEU A 40 -4.43 3.89 -0.66
N PHE A 41 -3.23 4.48 -0.63
CA PHE A 41 -2.99 5.82 -1.14
C PHE A 41 -3.39 5.93 -2.62
N ARG A 42 -2.87 5.07 -3.50
CA ARG A 42 -3.23 5.07 -4.93
C ARG A 42 -4.74 4.91 -5.12
N LEU A 43 -5.39 4.02 -4.37
CA LEU A 43 -6.84 3.85 -4.41
C LEU A 43 -7.57 5.15 -4.05
N SER A 44 -7.15 5.83 -2.98
CA SER A 44 -7.78 7.07 -2.48
C SER A 44 -7.72 8.26 -3.44
N VAL A 45 -6.69 8.31 -4.30
CA VAL A 45 -6.53 9.36 -5.31
C VAL A 45 -6.99 8.91 -6.71
N SER A 46 -7.40 7.65 -6.86
CA SER A 46 -7.92 7.12 -8.12
C SER A 46 -9.38 7.54 -8.37
N GLN A 47 -9.85 7.28 -9.59
CA GLN A 47 -11.28 7.38 -9.93
C GLN A 47 -12.18 6.39 -9.16
N HIS A 48 -11.61 5.36 -8.53
CA HIS A 48 -12.34 4.31 -7.80
C HIS A 48 -12.43 4.58 -6.29
N LYS A 49 -11.98 5.73 -5.79
CA LYS A 49 -11.88 6.05 -4.35
C LYS A 49 -13.19 5.89 -3.56
N GLU A 50 -14.34 6.10 -4.19
CA GLU A 50 -15.67 5.99 -3.56
C GLU A 50 -16.30 4.61 -3.73
N GLN A 51 -15.64 3.70 -4.45
CA GLN A 51 -16.17 2.36 -4.75
C GLN A 51 -15.79 1.32 -3.70
N PHE A 52 -14.89 1.65 -2.78
CA PHE A 52 -14.40 0.74 -1.75
C PHE A 52 -14.31 1.42 -0.39
N VAL A 53 -14.64 0.69 0.66
CA VAL A 53 -14.38 1.08 2.05
C VAL A 53 -13.50 0.05 2.73
N LEU A 54 -12.44 0.54 3.37
CA LEU A 54 -11.51 -0.26 4.16
C LEU A 54 -12.24 -0.91 5.35
N LYS A 55 -11.98 -2.20 5.57
CA LYS A 55 -12.48 -2.97 6.71
C LYS A 55 -11.37 -3.85 7.29
N GLY A 56 -11.74 -4.72 8.23
CA GLY A 56 -10.86 -5.77 8.73
C GLY A 56 -9.66 -5.25 9.53
N ALA A 57 -8.58 -6.04 9.54
CA ALA A 57 -7.43 -5.81 10.41
C ALA A 57 -6.65 -4.53 10.09
N VAL A 58 -6.61 -4.11 8.82
CA VAL A 58 -5.93 -2.86 8.41
C VAL A 58 -6.69 -1.63 8.93
N LEU A 59 -8.03 -1.62 8.91
CA LEU A 59 -8.79 -0.52 9.52
C LEU A 59 -8.45 -0.38 11.02
N PHE A 60 -8.30 -1.51 11.68
CA PHE A 60 -8.03 -1.58 13.11
C PHE A 60 -6.63 -1.10 13.51
N SER A 61 -5.64 -1.14 12.61
CA SER A 61 -4.30 -0.58 12.86
C SER A 61 -4.29 0.94 12.81
N ILE A 62 -5.27 1.55 12.13
CA ILE A 62 -5.44 3.01 12.04
C ILE A 62 -6.29 3.53 13.20
N TRP A 63 -7.33 2.79 13.58
CA TRP A 63 -8.33 3.25 14.56
C TRP A 63 -7.93 2.99 16.02
N SER A 64 -6.93 2.16 16.31
CA SER A 64 -6.55 1.84 17.69
C SER A 64 -5.05 1.89 17.92
N GLU A 65 -4.65 2.46 19.05
CA GLU A 65 -3.25 2.47 19.53
C GLU A 65 -2.77 1.09 19.99
N GLN A 66 -3.68 0.11 20.13
CA GLN A 66 -3.31 -1.24 20.52
C GLN A 66 -2.59 -1.95 19.37
N ARG A 67 -1.36 -2.41 19.64
CA ARG A 67 -0.61 -3.27 18.72
C ARG A 67 -1.35 -4.59 18.54
N ARG A 68 -2.03 -4.74 17.40
CA ARG A 68 -2.66 -6.00 16.99
C ARG A 68 -1.70 -6.85 16.20
N ARG A 69 -2.06 -8.13 16.05
CA ARG A 69 -1.35 -9.08 15.20
C ARG A 69 -1.11 -8.45 13.82
N PRO A 70 0.10 -8.58 13.25
CA PRO A 70 0.37 -8.14 11.89
C PRO A 70 -0.61 -8.78 10.89
N THR A 71 -1.14 -7.98 9.97
CA THR A 71 -1.98 -8.43 8.85
C THR A 71 -1.20 -8.27 7.55
N GLN A 72 -1.33 -9.25 6.67
CA GLN A 72 -0.75 -9.19 5.33
C GLN A 72 -1.80 -8.86 4.27
N ASP A 73 -3.08 -9.03 4.63
CA ASP A 73 -4.20 -8.82 3.73
C ASP A 73 -4.83 -7.45 3.95
N VAL A 74 -5.38 -6.91 2.88
CA VAL A 74 -6.25 -5.73 2.88
C VAL A 74 -7.66 -6.17 2.58
N ASP A 75 -8.55 -5.91 3.53
CA ASP A 75 -9.96 -6.20 3.39
C ASP A 75 -10.71 -4.92 3.00
N MET A 76 -11.53 -4.99 1.95
CA MET A 76 -12.41 -3.89 1.55
C MET A 76 -13.82 -4.39 1.27
N LEU A 77 -14.80 -3.55 1.55
CA LEU A 77 -16.16 -3.69 1.05
C LEU A 77 -16.27 -2.87 -0.24
N GLY A 78 -16.64 -3.51 -1.35
CA GLY A 78 -16.88 -2.83 -2.62
C GLY A 78 -18.37 -2.62 -2.90
N TRP A 79 -18.71 -1.56 -3.65
CA TRP A 79 -20.06 -1.34 -4.17
C TRP A 79 -20.16 -1.67 -5.67
N GLY A 80 -21.35 -2.09 -6.10
CA GLY A 80 -21.67 -2.41 -7.49
C GLY A 80 -21.43 -3.89 -7.85
N ASP A 81 -21.15 -4.16 -9.12
CA ASP A 81 -20.81 -5.48 -9.63
C ASP A 81 -19.55 -6.06 -8.94
N ALA A 82 -19.63 -7.30 -8.47
CA ALA A 82 -18.54 -8.01 -7.80
C ALA A 82 -17.80 -8.98 -8.75
N SER A 83 -17.97 -8.84 -10.06
CA SER A 83 -17.27 -9.66 -11.05
C SER A 83 -15.75 -9.49 -10.97
N ILE A 84 -15.04 -10.62 -11.13
CA ILE A 84 -13.57 -10.65 -11.12
C ILE A 84 -13.00 -9.74 -12.21
N SER A 85 -13.62 -9.71 -13.39
CA SER A 85 -13.19 -8.86 -14.51
C SER A 85 -13.24 -7.37 -14.19
N ARG A 86 -14.28 -6.92 -13.48
CA ARG A 86 -14.38 -5.53 -13.05
C ARG A 86 -13.28 -5.21 -12.03
N LEU A 87 -13.17 -6.03 -10.98
CA LEU A 87 -12.18 -5.81 -9.93
C LEU A 87 -10.75 -5.82 -10.49
N ASP A 88 -10.43 -6.74 -11.39
CA ASP A 88 -9.14 -6.79 -12.08
C ASP A 88 -8.87 -5.48 -12.83
N GLN A 89 -9.83 -4.98 -13.61
CA GLN A 89 -9.69 -3.72 -14.35
C GLN A 89 -9.48 -2.52 -13.42
N GLU A 90 -10.25 -2.43 -12.33
CA GLU A 90 -10.14 -1.33 -11.36
C GLU A 90 -8.79 -1.35 -10.65
N PHE A 91 -8.31 -2.52 -10.22
CA PHE A 91 -7.02 -2.65 -9.56
C PHE A 91 -5.83 -2.48 -10.50
N ARG A 92 -5.94 -2.80 -11.79
CA ARG A 92 -4.93 -2.42 -12.80
C ARG A 92 -4.75 -0.91 -12.87
N VAL A 93 -5.85 -0.16 -12.89
CA VAL A 93 -5.82 1.31 -12.88
C VAL A 93 -5.18 1.83 -11.60
N VAL A 94 -5.56 1.27 -10.44
CA VAL A 94 -4.99 1.67 -9.14
C VAL A 94 -3.49 1.39 -9.07
N CYS A 95 -3.05 0.18 -9.47
CA CYS A 95 -1.64 -0.21 -9.46
C CYS A 95 -0.79 0.58 -10.45
N GLY A 96 -1.35 0.94 -11.61
CA GLY A 96 -0.69 1.72 -12.66
C GLY A 96 -0.77 3.24 -12.50
N LEU A 97 -1.33 3.75 -11.39
CA LEU A 97 -1.49 5.18 -11.17
C LEU A 97 -0.12 5.86 -10.99
N ASP A 98 0.11 6.93 -11.76
CA ASP A 98 1.28 7.79 -11.62
C ASP A 98 1.19 8.62 -10.34
N VAL A 99 2.16 8.46 -9.45
CA VAL A 99 2.25 9.09 -8.14
C VAL A 99 3.68 9.55 -7.90
N GLU A 100 3.93 10.30 -6.83
CA GLU A 100 5.30 10.62 -6.44
C GLU A 100 6.14 9.35 -6.28
N ASP A 101 7.41 9.40 -6.72
CA ASP A 101 8.32 8.25 -6.62
C ASP A 101 8.49 7.86 -5.15
N ASP A 102 7.80 6.79 -4.79
CA ASP A 102 7.74 6.19 -3.46
C ASP A 102 8.64 4.95 -3.35
N GLY A 103 9.45 4.67 -4.38
CA GLY A 103 10.34 3.51 -4.40
C GLY A 103 9.61 2.16 -4.43
N LEU A 104 8.33 2.14 -4.83
CA LEU A 104 7.51 0.93 -4.95
C LEU A 104 6.84 0.86 -6.32
N SER A 105 6.92 -0.30 -6.97
CA SER A 105 6.21 -0.58 -8.22
C SER A 105 5.26 -1.74 -8.03
N PHE A 106 4.01 -1.55 -8.43
CA PHE A 106 3.02 -2.62 -8.56
C PHE A 106 3.04 -3.13 -9.99
N LEU A 107 3.05 -4.45 -10.17
CA LEU A 107 2.93 -5.06 -11.49
C LEU A 107 1.43 -5.16 -11.82
N ALA A 108 0.92 -4.19 -12.59
CA ALA A 108 -0.50 -4.18 -12.95
C ALA A 108 -0.87 -5.35 -13.89
N ASP A 109 0.10 -5.87 -14.67
CA ASP A 109 -0.18 -6.81 -15.76
C ASP A 109 0.00 -8.31 -15.46
N THR A 110 0.37 -8.65 -14.24
CA THR A 110 0.59 -10.03 -13.77
C THR A 110 -0.43 -10.46 -12.75
#